data_AF-A0A1D2RF35-F1
#
_entry.id   AF-A0A1D2RF35-F1
#
_cell.length_a   1.000
_cell.length_b   1.000
_cell.length_c   1.000
_cell.angle_alpha   90.00
_cell.angle_beta   90.00
_cell.angle_gamma   90.00
#
_symmetry.space_group_name_H-M   'P 1'
#
loop_
_entity.id
_entity.type
_entity.pdbx_description
1 polymer ?
#
loop_
_entity_poly.entity_id
_entity_poly.type
_entity_poly.pdbx_seq_one_letter_code
_entity_poly.pdbx_strand_id
1 'polypeptide(L)'
;MQYAGLAGTIFLEVQGTDSKLVETTMDLAISGIKKEDSVEVKKTERYEVEEEDGVYSTACEVELEGNLHAFFKISLKYTPSSFEIHRPDEITIDLEQAHEILADICLASQQLHSKLISLIKQGRKPMENE
;
A
#
# COMPACT_ATOMS: atom_id res chain seq x y z
N MET A 1 3.20 26.17 -3.40
CA MET A 1 1.91 25.89 -4.05
C MET A 1 1.12 24.98 -3.12
N GLN A 2 -0.04 25.45 -2.66
CA GLN A 2 -0.90 24.73 -1.73
C GLN A 2 -1.91 23.96 -2.57
N TYR A 3 -1.58 22.72 -2.92
CA TYR A 3 -2.54 21.83 -3.58
C TYR A 3 -3.65 21.53 -2.58
N ALA A 4 -4.91 21.70 -3.01
CA ALA A 4 -6.07 21.32 -2.22
C ALA A 4 -5.91 19.84 -1.81
N GLY A 5 -5.87 19.58 -0.50
CA GLY A 5 -5.65 18.23 0.00
C GLY A 5 -6.76 17.30 -0.49
N LEU A 6 -6.38 16.24 -1.19
CA LEU A 6 -7.28 15.13 -1.44
C LEU A 6 -7.64 14.52 -0.08
N ALA A 7 -8.92 14.25 0.12
CA ALA A 7 -9.40 13.46 1.23
C ALA A 7 -9.95 12.15 0.66
N GLY A 8 -9.51 11.03 1.21
CA GLY A 8 -9.92 9.72 0.70
C GLY A 8 -9.79 8.62 1.74
N THR A 9 -10.35 7.47 1.41
CA THR A 9 -10.24 6.24 2.20
C THR A 9 -9.48 5.20 1.39
N ILE A 10 -8.43 4.63 1.98
CA ILE A 10 -7.82 3.41 1.47
C ILE A 10 -8.40 2.21 2.21
N PHE A 11 -8.57 1.12 1.47
CA PHE A 11 -9.01 -0.16 2.01
C PHE A 11 -7.84 -1.13 1.92
N LEU A 12 -7.43 -1.66 3.06
CA LEU A 12 -6.39 -2.68 3.16
C LEU A 12 -7.05 -4.01 3.47
N GLU A 13 -6.51 -5.07 2.88
CA GLU A 13 -6.94 -6.43 3.14
C GLU A 13 -5.72 -7.33 3.29
N VAL A 14 -5.75 -8.20 4.29
CA VAL A 14 -4.70 -9.19 4.53
C VAL A 14 -5.37 -10.54 4.73
N GLN A 15 -4.86 -11.55 4.04
CA GLN A 15 -5.33 -12.93 4.15
C GLN A 15 -4.14 -13.89 4.31
N GLY A 16 -4.34 -14.98 5.02
CA GLY A 16 -3.29 -15.99 5.22
C GLY A 16 -3.72 -17.16 6.11
N THR A 17 -2.86 -18.16 6.25
CA THR A 17 -3.15 -19.38 7.02
C THR A 17 -2.73 -19.30 8.49
N ASP A 18 -2.15 -18.18 8.92
CA ASP A 18 -1.75 -17.92 10.31
C ASP A 18 -2.39 -16.62 10.77
N SER A 19 -3.32 -16.71 11.72
CA SER A 19 -4.08 -15.57 12.23
C SER A 19 -3.18 -14.49 12.84
N LYS A 20 -2.13 -14.85 13.58
CA LYS A 20 -1.21 -13.88 14.20
C LYS A 20 -0.41 -13.14 13.14
N LEU A 21 -0.01 -13.84 12.08
CA LEU A 21 0.72 -13.21 10.97
C LEU A 21 -0.18 -12.24 10.20
N VAL A 22 -1.45 -12.59 10.01
CA VAL A 22 -2.46 -11.71 9.40
C VAL A 22 -2.62 -10.44 10.23
N GLU A 23 -2.84 -10.57 11.54
CA GLU A 23 -2.96 -9.42 12.45
C GLU A 23 -1.71 -8.54 12.44
N THR A 24 -0.54 -9.16 12.60
CA THR A 24 0.73 -8.44 12.67
C THR A 24 1.01 -7.71 11.36
N THR A 25 0.69 -8.31 10.22
CA THR A 25 0.88 -7.69 8.90
C THR A 25 -0.01 -6.47 8.73
N MET A 26 -1.29 -6.57 9.14
CA MET A 26 -2.20 -5.43 9.12
C MET A 26 -1.69 -4.30 10.04
N ASP A 27 -1.24 -4.63 11.25
CA ASP A 27 -0.69 -3.63 12.18
C ASP A 27 0.57 -2.94 11.67
N LEU A 28 1.44 -3.69 10.98
CA LEU A 28 2.62 -3.14 10.32
C LEU A 28 2.23 -2.19 9.17
N ALA A 29 1.23 -2.54 8.37
CA ALA A 29 0.73 -1.68 7.30
C ALA A 29 0.17 -0.36 7.86
N ILE A 30 -0.75 -0.44 8.82
CA ILE A 30 -1.36 0.73 9.49
C ILE A 30 -0.28 1.60 10.15
N SER A 31 0.64 0.99 10.89
CA SER A 31 1.73 1.71 11.56
C SER A 31 2.71 2.33 10.56
N GLY A 32 2.90 1.70 9.41
CA GLY A 32 3.69 2.24 8.30
C GLY A 32 3.04 3.49 7.75
N ILE A 33 1.77 3.42 7.38
CA ILE A 33 1.01 4.54 6.80
C ILE A 33 0.96 5.73 7.77
N LYS A 34 0.77 5.49 9.07
CA LYS A 34 0.79 6.56 10.09
C LYS A 34 2.14 7.28 10.24
N LYS A 35 3.23 6.71 9.70
CA LYS A 35 4.58 7.30 9.73
C LYS A 35 4.95 7.97 8.41
N GLU A 36 4.08 7.97 7.42
CA GLU A 36 4.33 8.61 6.14
C GLU A 36 4.13 10.12 6.25
N ASP A 37 5.20 10.91 6.08
CA ASP A 37 5.15 12.38 6.18
C ASP A 37 4.29 13.04 5.07
N SER A 38 3.94 12.28 4.03
CA SER A 38 3.23 12.77 2.85
C SER A 38 1.70 12.76 2.99
N VAL A 39 1.17 12.12 4.05
CA VAL A 39 -0.26 12.01 4.33
C VAL A 39 -0.53 12.28 5.80
N GLU A 40 -1.74 12.77 6.10
CA GLU A 40 -2.24 12.88 7.46
C GLU A 40 -3.36 11.84 7.66
N VAL A 41 -3.15 10.88 8.54
CA VAL A 41 -4.17 9.87 8.89
C VAL A 41 -5.19 10.50 9.82
N LYS A 42 -6.47 10.53 9.40
CA LYS A 42 -7.58 11.10 10.17
C LYS A 42 -8.30 10.06 11.01
N LYS A 43 -8.57 8.90 10.41
CA LYS A 43 -9.27 7.80 11.06
C LYS A 43 -8.72 6.47 10.58
N THR A 44 -8.78 5.47 11.45
CA THR A 44 -8.48 4.07 11.12
C THR A 44 -9.57 3.22 11.72
N GLU A 45 -10.20 2.38 10.91
CA GLU A 45 -11.20 1.42 11.35
C GLU A 45 -10.74 0.03 10.93
N ARG A 46 -10.39 -0.79 11.92
CA ARG A 46 -9.90 -2.15 11.72
C ARG A 46 -11.02 -3.12 12.04
N TYR A 47 -11.25 -4.06 11.13
CA TYR A 47 -12.20 -5.15 11.32
C TYR A 47 -11.54 -6.30 12.08
N GLU A 48 -12.36 -7.13 12.72
CA GLU A 48 -11.88 -8.34 13.39
C GLU A 48 -11.32 -9.34 12.38
N VAL A 49 -10.53 -10.28 12.86
CA VAL A 49 -10.04 -11.37 12.01
C VAL A 49 -11.13 -12.42 11.90
N GLU A 50 -11.48 -12.77 10.67
CA GLU A 50 -12.45 -13.82 10.36
C GLU A 50 -11.72 -15.05 9.80
N GLU A 51 -12.21 -16.25 10.12
CA GLU A 51 -11.71 -17.51 9.57
C GLU A 51 -12.79 -18.13 8.68
N GLU A 52 -12.44 -18.39 7.41
CA GLU A 52 -13.28 -19.13 6.47
C GLU A 52 -12.41 -20.18 5.76
N ASP A 53 -12.85 -21.45 5.78
CA ASP A 53 -12.16 -22.58 5.12
C ASP A 53 -10.65 -22.70 5.44
N GLY A 54 -10.25 -22.38 6.68
CA GLY A 54 -8.86 -22.44 7.13
C GLY A 54 -7.98 -21.27 6.65
N VAL A 55 -8.60 -20.21 6.11
CA VAL A 55 -7.96 -18.95 5.75
C VAL A 55 -8.45 -17.87 6.70
N TYR A 56 -7.51 -17.19 7.35
CA TYR A 56 -7.76 -16.02 8.16
C TYR A 56 -7.70 -14.77 7.29
N SER A 57 -8.63 -13.85 7.48
CA SER A 57 -8.70 -12.59 6.76
C SER A 57 -9.04 -11.43 7.68
N THR A 58 -8.59 -10.23 7.35
CA THR A 58 -8.98 -9.00 8.03
C THR A 58 -8.87 -7.83 7.08
N ALA A 59 -9.66 -6.78 7.34
CA ALA A 59 -9.66 -5.56 6.57
C ALA A 59 -9.44 -4.35 7.46
N CYS A 60 -9.01 -3.25 6.84
CA CYS A 60 -8.90 -1.96 7.50
C CYS A 60 -9.23 -0.83 6.54
N GLU A 61 -10.03 0.11 7.01
CA GLU A 61 -10.26 1.40 6.38
C GLU A 61 -9.33 2.43 7.01
N VAL A 62 -8.66 3.23 6.18
CA VAL A 62 -7.84 4.34 6.65
C VAL A 62 -8.26 5.59 5.91
N GLU A 63 -8.90 6.51 6.64
CA GLU A 63 -9.20 7.86 6.14
C GLU A 63 -7.94 8.71 6.25
N LEU A 64 -7.55 9.34 5.15
CA LEU A 64 -6.34 10.15 5.09
C LEU A 64 -6.50 11.35 4.17
N GLU A 65 -5.74 12.40 4.49
CA GLU A 65 -5.63 13.61 3.68
C GLU A 65 -4.19 13.77 3.16
N GLY A 66 -4.04 14.21 1.92
CA GLY A 66 -2.73 14.34 1.28
C GLY A 66 -2.82 14.93 -0.12
N ASN A 67 -1.71 14.99 -0.85
CA ASN A 67 -1.72 15.36 -2.27
C ASN A 67 -1.79 14.11 -3.15
N LEU A 68 -2.17 14.26 -4.43
CA LEU A 68 -2.30 13.13 -5.36
C LEU A 68 -1.07 12.21 -5.39
N HIS A 69 0.12 12.81 -5.37
CA HIS A 69 1.38 12.08 -5.36
C HIS A 69 1.53 11.16 -4.15
N ALA A 70 1.14 11.63 -2.96
CA ALA A 70 1.14 10.86 -1.73
C ALA A 70 0.22 9.63 -1.83
N PHE A 71 -0.99 9.79 -2.39
CA PHE A 71 -1.91 8.67 -2.59
C PHE A 71 -1.35 7.61 -3.55
N PHE A 72 -0.67 8.02 -4.64
CA PHE A 72 0.04 7.07 -5.51
C PHE A 72 1.17 6.35 -4.78
N LYS A 73 1.96 7.06 -3.97
CA LYS A 73 3.03 6.45 -3.18
C LYS A 73 2.50 5.42 -2.18
N ILE A 74 1.44 5.77 -1.46
CA ILE A 74 0.74 4.83 -0.56
C ILE A 74 0.27 3.61 -1.33
N SER A 75 -0.33 3.80 -2.51
CA SER A 75 -0.83 2.71 -3.35
C SER A 75 0.28 1.76 -3.80
N LEU A 76 1.43 2.29 -4.20
CA LEU A 76 2.58 1.50 -4.63
C LEU A 76 3.25 0.75 -3.47
N LYS A 77 3.27 1.34 -2.27
CA LYS A 77 3.99 0.81 -1.11
C LYS A 77 3.18 -0.19 -0.29
N TYR A 78 1.89 0.07 -0.11
CA TYR A 78 1.00 -0.71 0.77
C TYR A 78 -0.04 -1.52 0.00
N THR A 79 -0.15 -1.34 -1.32
CA THR A 79 -1.00 -2.13 -2.21
C THR A 79 -2.42 -2.32 -1.67
N PRO A 80 -3.17 -1.23 -1.43
CA PRO A 80 -4.54 -1.33 -0.95
C PRO A 80 -5.40 -2.09 -1.97
N SER A 81 -6.45 -2.75 -1.48
CA SER A 81 -7.43 -3.43 -2.32
C SER A 81 -8.25 -2.44 -3.14
N SER A 82 -8.54 -1.28 -2.55
CA SER A 82 -9.18 -0.17 -3.26
C SER A 82 -8.84 1.18 -2.62
N PHE A 83 -9.10 2.23 -3.38
CA PHE A 83 -8.94 3.61 -2.95
C PHE A 83 -10.14 4.44 -3.40
N GLU A 84 -10.72 5.20 -2.48
CA GLU A 84 -11.86 6.09 -2.71
C GLU A 84 -11.46 7.54 -2.44
N ILE A 85 -11.68 8.42 -3.42
CA ILE A 85 -11.48 9.85 -3.26
C ILE A 85 -12.82 10.48 -2.93
N HIS A 86 -12.91 11.08 -1.75
CA HIS A 86 -14.11 11.79 -1.29
C HIS A 86 -14.12 13.24 -1.77
N ARG A 87 -12.94 13.87 -1.84
CA ARG A 87 -12.80 15.27 -2.27
C ARG A 87 -11.40 15.51 -2.85
N PRO A 88 -11.24 16.46 -3.78
CA PRO A 88 -12.29 17.20 -4.50
C PRO A 88 -12.97 16.34 -5.58
N ASP A 89 -14.09 16.81 -6.10
CA ASP A 89 -14.84 16.13 -7.18
C ASP A 89 -14.07 16.11 -8.52
N GLU A 90 -13.19 17.09 -8.72
CA GLU A 90 -12.34 17.21 -9.89
C GLU A 90 -10.88 17.44 -9.49
N ILE A 91 -9.98 16.68 -10.10
CA ILE A 91 -8.53 16.77 -9.90
C ILE A 91 -7.90 17.18 -11.23
N THR A 92 -7.30 18.37 -11.26
CA THR A 92 -6.46 18.80 -12.38
C THR A 92 -5.01 18.42 -12.10
N ILE A 93 -4.38 17.73 -13.04
CA ILE A 93 -2.98 17.30 -12.97
C ILE A 93 -2.23 18.04 -14.07
N ASP A 94 -1.17 18.75 -13.72
CA ASP A 94 -0.29 19.35 -14.70
C ASP A 94 0.74 18.34 -15.24
N LEU A 95 1.49 18.75 -16.27
CA LEU A 95 2.46 17.88 -16.92
C LEU A 95 3.63 17.49 -15.99
N GLU A 96 4.03 18.38 -15.07
CA GLU A 96 5.13 18.14 -14.14
C GLU A 96 4.72 17.07 -13.14
N GLN A 97 3.57 17.23 -12.50
CA GLN A 97 2.99 16.25 -11.59
C GLN A 97 2.75 14.89 -12.26
N ALA A 98 2.24 14.89 -13.49
CA ALA A 98 2.03 13.66 -14.24
C ALA A 98 3.35 12.92 -14.50
N HIS A 99 4.42 13.64 -14.85
CA HIS A 99 5.74 13.05 -15.04
C HIS A 99 6.34 12.54 -13.72
N GLU A 100 6.18 13.25 -12.61
CA GLU A 100 6.64 12.80 -11.29
C GLU A 100 5.97 11.48 -10.87
N ILE A 101 4.64 11.41 -11.01
CA ILE A 101 3.88 10.19 -10.72
C ILE A 101 4.34 9.04 -11.62
N LEU A 102 4.52 9.28 -12.93
CA LEU A 102 4.97 8.26 -13.87
C LEU A 102 6.40 7.76 -13.56
N ALA A 103 7.29 8.67 -13.17
CA ALA A 103 8.66 8.32 -12.79
C ALA A 103 8.69 7.43 -11.55
N ASP A 104 7.86 7.74 -10.54
CA ASP A 104 7.75 6.94 -9.33
C ASP A 104 7.18 5.54 -9.60
N ILE A 105 6.18 5.42 -10.48
CA ILE A 105 5.65 4.12 -10.92
C ILE A 105 6.75 3.30 -11.63
N CYS A 106 7.52 3.93 -12.53
CA CYS A 106 8.64 3.27 -13.21
C CYS A 106 9.70 2.77 -12.21
N LEU A 107 10.05 3.60 -11.24
CA LEU A 107 11.03 3.27 -10.20
C LEU A 107 10.54 2.10 -9.32
N ALA A 108 9.30 2.16 -8.85
CA ALA A 108 8.69 1.10 -8.05
C ALA A 108 8.66 -0.24 -8.82
N SER A 109 8.29 -0.20 -10.11
CA SER A 109 8.31 -1.37 -10.99
C SER A 109 9.72 -1.96 -11.13
N GLN A 110 10.74 -1.11 -11.32
CA GLN A 110 12.13 -1.57 -11.43
C GLN A 110 12.66 -2.18 -10.13
N GLN A 111 12.29 -1.60 -8.98
CA GLN A 111 12.63 -2.13 -7.66
C GLN A 111 11.99 -3.52 -7.44
N LEU A 112 10.70 -3.66 -7.77
CA LEU A 112 9.99 -4.93 -7.71
C LEU A 112 10.66 -5.99 -8.60
N HIS A 113 10.95 -5.63 -9.85
CA HIS A 113 11.66 -6.51 -10.79
C HIS A 113 13.00 -6.97 -10.24
N SER A 114 13.81 -6.04 -9.72
CA SER A 114 15.13 -6.33 -9.16
C SER A 114 15.04 -7.29 -7.96
N LYS A 115 14.06 -7.07 -7.07
CA LYS A 115 13.81 -7.95 -5.92
C LYS A 115 13.38 -9.34 -6.37
N LEU A 116 12.49 -9.44 -7.35
CA LEU A 116 12.06 -10.71 -7.92
C LEU A 116 13.24 -11.50 -8.51
N ILE A 117 14.08 -10.85 -9.33
CA ILE A 117 15.28 -11.48 -9.91
C ILE A 117 16.25 -11.94 -8.82
N SER A 118 16.43 -11.16 -7.76
CA SER A 118 17.26 -11.54 -6.62
C SER A 118 16.74 -12.82 -5.93
N LEU A 119 15.44 -12.89 -5.65
CA LEU A 119 14.80 -14.06 -5.04
C LEU A 119 14.91 -15.30 -5.93
N ILE A 120 14.70 -15.16 -7.24
CA ILE A 120 14.87 -16.26 -8.21
C ILE A 120 16.31 -16.79 -8.21
N LYS A 121 17.31 -15.91 -8.11
CA LYS A 121 18.72 -16.31 -8.03
C LYS A 121 19.05 -17.00 -6.72
N GLN A 122 18.50 -16.55 -5.60
CA GLN A 122 18.69 -17.16 -4.28
C GLN A 122 18.07 -18.56 -4.19
N GLY A 123 16.86 -18.73 -4.76
CA GLY A 123 16.18 -20.03 -4.85
C GLY A 123 16.83 -21.00 -5.86
N ARG A 124 17.81 -20.55 -6.66
CA ARG A 124 18.59 -21.37 -7.60
C ARG A 124 19.91 -21.89 -7.04
N LYS A 125 20.23 -21.72 -5.74
CA LYS A 125 21.40 -22.41 -5.17
C LYS A 125 21.20 -23.93 -5.34
N PRO A 126 22.10 -24.63 -6.06
CA PRO A 126 21.98 -26.07 -6.22
C PRO A 126 22.04 -26.74 -4.84
N MET A 127 21.20 -27.74 -4.61
CA MET A 127 21.43 -28.66 -3.50
C MET A 127 22.77 -29.34 -3.79
N GLU A 128 23.81 -28.94 -3.05
CA GLU A 128 25.05 -29.70 -3.02
C GLU A 128 24.70 -31.06 -2.41
N ASN A 129 24.78 -32.09 -3.25
CA ASN A 129 24.55 -33.47 -2.84
C ASN A 129 25.64 -33.87 -1.83
N GLU A 130 25.25 -34.09 -0.57
CA GLU A 130 26.02 -34.90 0.39
C GLU A 130 25.64 -36.38 0.28
#